data_AF-A0A225V5I7-F1
#
_entry.id   AF-A0A225V5I7-F1
#
_cell.length_a   1.000
_cell.length_b   1.000
_cell.length_c   1.000
_cell.angle_alpha   90.00
_cell.angle_beta   90.00
_cell.angle_gamma   90.00
#
_symmetry.space_group_name_H-M   'P 1'
#
loop_
_entity.id
_entity.type
_entity.pdbx_description
1 polymer ?
#
loop_
_entity_poly.entity_id
_entity_poly.type
_entity_poly.pdbx_seq_one_letter_code
_entity_poly.pdbx_strand_id
1 'polypeptide(L)'
;MVTNAKGGNMLTLRTFTNALDDFDEKQSLTARRRWWEKFLNMTILAGWTEQMKIYGFKTKMSPAARNWMGQLGKRVRTNWGRLAREFKREYCKSRMSDSEKYYTMKPYKDETALAFLYRPNLAAERADVKFRKSERRRTQHIKSFIKNLTDMSLRSTLQSQRFYKVSDLEYVLKQQEDVNARGSYSTRPPPNRDFRADNVARGGIRQRNSNRAYVAQDDEDVNVEQSAQIEQDVD
;
A
#
# COMPACT_ATOMS: atom_id res chain seq x y z
N MET A 1 28.67 44.59 -26.15
CA MET A 1 27.95 43.37 -26.56
C MET A 1 26.60 43.34 -25.88
N VAL A 2 25.51 43.58 -26.61
CA VAL A 2 24.14 43.47 -26.08
C VAL A 2 23.78 41.98 -26.08
N THR A 3 23.76 41.36 -24.91
CA THR A 3 23.38 39.95 -24.78
C THR A 3 21.88 39.82 -25.06
N ASN A 4 21.56 38.94 -26.02
CA ASN A 4 20.22 38.73 -26.53
C ASN A 4 19.40 37.86 -25.55
N ALA A 5 19.17 38.35 -24.33
CA ALA A 5 18.48 37.63 -23.25
C ALA A 5 17.01 37.29 -23.60
N LYS A 6 16.38 38.06 -24.50
CA LYS A 6 15.00 37.81 -24.94
C LYS A 6 14.87 36.57 -25.83
N GLY A 7 15.87 36.28 -26.66
CA GLY A 7 15.87 35.14 -27.58
C GLY A 7 16.03 33.80 -26.87
N GLY A 8 16.93 33.72 -25.89
CA GLY A 8 17.13 32.52 -25.07
C GLY A 8 15.88 32.15 -24.25
N ASN A 9 15.27 33.14 -23.59
CA ASN A 9 14.08 32.94 -22.77
C ASN A 9 12.86 32.46 -23.58
N MET A 10 12.72 32.91 -24.83
CA MET A 10 11.61 32.51 -25.70
C MET A 10 11.77 31.09 -26.24
N LEU A 11 13.00 30.67 -26.55
CA LEU A 11 13.32 29.28 -26.93
C LEU A 11 13.08 28.32 -25.76
N THR A 12 13.52 28.68 -24.55
CA THR A 12 13.22 27.93 -23.32
C THR A 12 11.72 27.89 -23.03
N LEU A 13 10.96 28.95 -23.32
CA LEU A 13 9.51 28.87 -23.12
C LEU A 13 8.85 27.91 -24.12
N ARG A 14 9.24 27.96 -25.40
CA ARG A 14 8.67 27.14 -26.48
C ARG A 14 8.95 25.64 -26.32
N THR A 15 10.19 25.26 -26.04
CA THR A 15 10.56 23.84 -25.89
C THR A 15 9.87 23.21 -24.68
N PHE A 16 9.74 23.97 -23.59
CA PHE A 16 9.09 23.48 -22.36
C PHE A 16 7.57 23.44 -22.47
N THR A 17 6.92 24.39 -23.17
CA THR A 17 5.48 24.32 -23.42
C THR A 17 5.07 23.10 -24.25
N ASN A 18 5.95 22.54 -25.06
CA ASN A 18 5.65 21.35 -25.86
C ASN A 18 5.71 20.04 -25.04
N ALA A 19 6.36 20.05 -23.86
CA ALA A 19 6.56 18.86 -23.02
C ALA A 19 5.48 18.65 -21.93
N LEU A 20 4.58 19.61 -21.76
CA LEU A 20 3.47 19.54 -20.82
C LEU A 20 2.16 19.54 -21.57
N ASP A 21 1.34 18.54 -21.33
CA ASP A 21 -0.02 18.46 -21.86
C ASP A 21 -0.87 19.62 -21.33
N ASP A 22 -1.94 19.93 -22.06
CA ASP A 22 -2.87 20.95 -21.61
C ASP A 22 -3.60 20.49 -20.34
N PHE A 23 -3.92 21.45 -19.48
CA PHE A 23 -4.69 21.23 -18.27
C PHE A 23 -6.12 20.85 -18.62
N ASP A 24 -6.59 19.74 -18.06
CA ASP A 24 -7.98 19.28 -18.18
C ASP A 24 -8.65 19.25 -16.80
N GLU A 25 -9.63 20.14 -16.63
CA GLU A 25 -10.41 20.27 -15.40
C GLU A 25 -11.28 19.05 -15.07
N LYS A 26 -11.57 18.18 -16.05
CA LYS A 26 -12.40 16.99 -15.89
C LYS A 26 -11.63 15.80 -15.31
N GLN A 27 -10.30 15.87 -15.31
CA GLN A 27 -9.50 14.81 -14.73
C GLN A 27 -9.68 14.70 -13.21
N SER A 28 -9.31 13.52 -12.68
CA SER A 28 -9.30 13.27 -11.24
C SER A 28 -8.50 14.33 -10.49
N LEU A 29 -8.88 14.58 -9.24
CA LEU A 29 -8.19 15.56 -8.39
C LEU A 29 -6.68 15.26 -8.27
N THR A 30 -6.31 13.98 -8.21
CA THR A 30 -4.92 13.53 -8.18
C THR A 30 -4.18 13.90 -9.45
N ALA A 31 -4.77 13.67 -10.62
CA ALA A 31 -4.17 14.02 -11.89
C ALA A 31 -4.01 15.55 -12.05
N ARG A 32 -5.03 16.33 -11.66
CA ARG A 32 -4.95 17.80 -11.63
C ARG A 32 -3.84 18.31 -10.71
N ARG A 33 -3.61 17.68 -9.55
CA ARG A 33 -2.49 18.02 -8.65
C ARG A 33 -1.14 17.67 -9.26
N ARG A 34 -1.00 16.48 -9.86
CA ARG A 34 0.24 16.07 -10.54
C ARG A 34 0.59 17.01 -11.69
N TRP A 35 -0.41 17.41 -12.48
CA TRP A 35 -0.23 18.40 -13.54
C TRP A 35 0.30 19.72 -12.97
N TRP A 36 -0.31 20.21 -11.88
CA TRP A 36 0.12 21.44 -11.21
C TRP A 36 1.57 21.35 -10.68
N GLU A 37 1.94 20.24 -10.08
CA GLU A 37 3.31 19.97 -9.61
C GLU A 37 4.30 19.92 -10.77
N LYS A 38 3.97 19.23 -11.87
CA LYS A 38 4.79 19.18 -13.09
C LYS A 38 4.99 20.58 -13.67
N PHE A 39 3.91 21.38 -13.76
CA PHE A 39 4.00 22.77 -14.19
C PHE A 39 4.95 23.57 -13.32
N LEU A 40 4.78 23.54 -11.99
CA LEU A 40 5.63 24.28 -11.05
C LEU A 40 7.10 23.88 -11.17
N ASN A 41 7.40 22.58 -11.18
CA ASN A 41 8.76 22.06 -11.30
C ASN A 41 9.44 22.57 -12.58
N MET A 42 8.73 22.55 -13.71
CA MET A 42 9.26 23.11 -14.95
C MET A 42 9.58 24.60 -14.82
N THR A 43 8.70 25.39 -14.20
CA THR A 43 8.94 26.83 -14.05
C THR A 43 10.13 27.14 -13.14
N ILE A 44 10.42 26.27 -12.17
CA ILE A 44 11.57 26.38 -11.27
C ILE A 44 12.84 26.01 -12.04
N LEU A 45 12.86 24.85 -12.70
CA LEU A 45 14.01 24.36 -13.46
C LEU A 45 14.41 25.32 -14.59
N ALA A 46 13.44 25.92 -15.26
CA ALA A 46 13.68 26.85 -16.34
C ALA A 46 13.88 28.31 -15.89
N GLY A 47 13.87 28.59 -14.58
CA GLY A 47 14.11 29.94 -14.05
C GLY A 47 13.11 30.99 -14.51
N TRP A 48 11.84 30.63 -14.68
CA TRP A 48 10.84 31.52 -15.28
C TRP A 48 10.52 32.74 -14.40
N THR A 49 10.40 33.90 -15.04
CA THR A 49 9.86 35.11 -14.40
C THR A 49 8.37 34.97 -14.11
N GLU A 50 7.82 35.80 -13.24
CA GLU A 50 6.39 35.83 -12.91
C GLU A 50 5.51 35.98 -14.16
N GLN A 51 5.91 36.84 -15.10
CA GLN A 51 5.22 37.08 -16.35
C GLN A 51 5.25 35.86 -17.27
N MET A 52 6.40 35.16 -17.34
CA MET A 52 6.52 33.91 -18.10
C MET A 52 5.64 32.81 -17.52
N LYS A 53 5.57 32.70 -16.19
CA LYS A 53 4.67 31.75 -15.50
C LYS A 53 3.21 32.03 -15.84
N ILE A 54 2.76 33.29 -15.75
CA ILE A 54 1.39 33.67 -16.09
C ILE A 54 1.07 33.37 -17.56
N TYR A 55 1.98 33.70 -18.48
CA TYR A 55 1.80 33.43 -19.90
C TYR A 55 1.75 31.93 -20.20
N GLY A 56 2.77 31.17 -19.78
CA GLY A 56 2.84 29.74 -20.02
C GLY A 56 1.69 28.97 -19.35
N PHE A 57 1.27 29.41 -18.17
CA PHE A 57 0.09 28.88 -17.50
C PHE A 57 -1.16 29.10 -18.36
N LYS A 58 -1.41 30.34 -18.82
CA LYS A 58 -2.58 30.66 -19.67
C LYS A 58 -2.59 29.85 -20.97
N THR A 59 -1.44 29.63 -21.61
CA THR A 59 -1.36 28.85 -22.86
C THR A 59 -1.68 27.37 -22.66
N LYS A 60 -1.49 26.85 -21.45
CA LYS A 60 -1.74 25.45 -21.11
C LYS A 60 -3.13 25.20 -20.53
N MET A 61 -3.94 26.24 -20.34
CA MET A 61 -5.29 26.08 -19.79
C MET A 61 -6.28 25.67 -20.90
N SER A 62 -7.18 24.75 -20.57
CA SER A 62 -8.40 24.48 -21.36
C SER A 62 -9.21 25.76 -21.61
N PRO A 63 -10.12 25.78 -22.60
CA PRO A 63 -11.00 26.93 -22.81
C PRO A 63 -11.77 27.36 -21.55
N ALA A 64 -12.32 26.40 -20.78
CA ALA A 64 -13.06 26.72 -19.56
C ALA A 64 -12.15 27.31 -18.47
N ALA A 65 -10.96 26.74 -18.26
CA ALA A 65 -9.99 27.28 -17.29
C ALA A 65 -9.45 28.65 -17.71
N ARG A 66 -9.30 28.92 -19.02
CA ARG A 66 -8.97 30.27 -19.53
C ARG A 66 -10.08 31.28 -19.26
N ASN A 67 -11.34 30.89 -19.45
CA ASN A 67 -12.49 31.75 -19.14
C ASN A 67 -12.60 32.02 -17.63
N TRP A 68 -12.41 31.00 -16.79
CA TRP A 68 -12.29 31.16 -15.33
C TRP A 68 -11.16 32.10 -14.95
N MET A 69 -10.00 32.00 -15.60
CA MET A 69 -8.89 32.94 -15.35
C MET A 69 -9.28 34.36 -15.77
N GLY A 70 -10.03 34.52 -16.86
CA GLY A 70 -10.47 35.80 -17.42
C GLY A 70 -11.41 36.60 -16.52
N GLN A 71 -12.30 35.93 -15.78
CA GLN A 71 -13.21 36.59 -14.83
C GLN A 71 -12.52 37.10 -13.54
N LEU A 72 -11.29 36.65 -13.26
CA LEU A 72 -10.56 37.12 -12.07
C LEU A 72 -10.17 38.60 -12.21
N GLY A 73 -10.16 39.31 -11.09
CA GLY A 73 -9.73 40.71 -11.06
C GLY A 73 -8.31 40.89 -11.58
N LYS A 74 -8.03 42.04 -12.24
CA LYS A 74 -6.72 42.32 -12.85
C LYS A 74 -5.54 42.10 -11.88
N ARG A 75 -5.68 42.54 -10.62
CA ARG A 75 -4.67 42.38 -9.55
C ARG A 75 -4.31 40.92 -9.26
N VAL A 76 -5.24 39.99 -9.48
CA VAL A 76 -5.00 38.54 -9.33
C VAL A 76 -4.32 38.00 -10.59
N ARG A 77 -4.86 38.33 -11.78
CA ARG A 77 -4.35 37.82 -13.06
C ARG A 77 -2.91 38.23 -13.36
N THR A 78 -2.46 39.38 -12.87
CA THR A 78 -1.10 39.90 -13.12
C THR A 78 -0.08 39.52 -12.05
N ASN A 79 -0.49 38.81 -11.00
CA ASN A 79 0.40 38.36 -9.94
C ASN A 79 0.31 36.83 -9.81
N TRP A 80 1.40 36.15 -10.15
CA TRP A 80 1.52 34.68 -10.13
C TRP A 80 1.17 34.10 -8.77
N GLY A 81 1.67 34.69 -7.68
CA GLY A 81 1.40 34.19 -6.33
C GLY A 81 -0.10 34.16 -5.99
N ARG A 82 -0.82 35.21 -6.39
CA ARG A 82 -2.29 35.30 -6.24
C ARG A 82 -3.00 34.32 -7.18
N LEU A 83 -2.67 34.35 -8.47
CA LEU A 83 -3.26 33.48 -9.48
C LEU A 83 -3.10 31.99 -9.12
N ALA A 84 -1.90 31.58 -8.74
CA ALA A 84 -1.58 30.21 -8.33
C ALA A 84 -2.41 29.77 -7.12
N ARG A 85 -2.63 30.66 -6.15
CA ARG A 85 -3.45 30.37 -4.96
C ARG A 85 -4.92 30.15 -5.33
N GLU A 86 -5.47 31.01 -6.18
CA GLU A 86 -6.83 30.90 -6.70
C GLU A 86 -7.00 29.59 -7.49
N PHE A 87 -6.06 29.29 -8.39
CA PHE A 87 -6.10 28.08 -9.20
C PHE A 87 -6.02 26.82 -8.34
N LYS A 88 -5.06 26.77 -7.42
CA LYS A 88 -4.92 25.63 -6.51
C LYS A 88 -6.20 25.42 -5.70
N ARG A 89 -6.89 26.50 -5.29
CA ARG A 89 -8.15 26.41 -4.56
C ARG A 89 -9.29 25.89 -5.44
N GLU A 90 -9.44 26.41 -6.65
CA GLU A 90 -10.52 26.03 -7.56
C GLU A 90 -10.36 24.60 -8.09
N TYR A 91 -9.16 24.26 -8.57
CA TYR A 91 -8.94 23.07 -9.38
C TYR A 91 -8.08 21.99 -8.72
N CYS A 92 -7.33 22.29 -7.66
CA CYS A 92 -6.43 21.32 -7.03
C CYS A 92 -6.82 20.99 -5.57
N LYS A 93 -7.80 21.69 -4.99
CA LYS A 93 -8.37 21.35 -3.69
C LYS A 93 -9.63 20.51 -3.87
N SER A 94 -9.83 19.58 -2.94
CA SER A 94 -11.08 18.83 -2.89
C SER A 94 -12.17 19.77 -2.39
N ARG A 95 -13.35 19.71 -3.02
CA ARG A 95 -14.56 20.40 -2.53
C ARG A 95 -15.10 19.76 -1.25
N MET A 96 -14.74 18.50 -0.98
CA MET A 96 -15.15 17.81 0.23
C MET A 96 -14.37 18.33 1.43
N SER A 97 -15.09 18.59 2.51
CA SER A 97 -14.48 18.91 3.80
C SER A 97 -13.70 17.71 4.33
N ASP A 98 -12.75 17.94 5.23
CA ASP A 98 -11.99 16.82 5.82
C ASP A 98 -12.87 15.90 6.67
N SER A 99 -13.90 16.47 7.32
CA SER A 99 -14.95 15.72 8.02
C SER A 99 -15.75 14.83 7.06
N GLU A 100 -16.18 15.39 5.93
CA GLU A 100 -16.93 14.64 4.92
C GLU A 100 -16.08 13.48 4.36
N LYS A 101 -14.82 13.75 4.00
CA LYS A 101 -13.89 12.69 3.57
C LYS A 101 -13.73 11.59 4.60
N TYR A 102 -13.75 11.93 5.89
CA TYR A 102 -13.65 10.95 6.97
C TYR A 102 -14.90 10.06 7.03
N TYR A 103 -16.10 10.64 7.02
CA TYR A 103 -17.35 9.88 7.21
C TYR A 103 -17.83 9.13 5.96
N THR A 104 -17.45 9.56 4.75
CA THR A 104 -17.92 8.95 3.48
C THR A 104 -16.91 8.02 2.82
N MET A 105 -15.77 7.74 3.46
CA MET A 105 -14.69 6.98 2.86
C MET A 105 -15.08 5.51 2.61
N LYS A 106 -14.77 5.03 1.39
CA LYS A 106 -14.90 3.62 1.01
C LYS A 106 -13.55 3.04 0.55
N PRO A 107 -13.32 1.74 0.72
CA PRO A 107 -12.14 1.07 0.17
C PRO A 107 -12.19 1.08 -1.36
N TYR A 108 -11.02 1.04 -2.00
CA TYR A 108 -10.93 0.78 -3.43
C TYR A 108 -11.04 -0.73 -3.72
N LYS A 109 -11.28 -1.10 -4.99
CA LYS A 109 -11.56 -2.48 -5.41
C LYS A 109 -10.41 -3.45 -5.07
N ASP A 110 -9.18 -3.02 -5.26
CA ASP A 110 -7.96 -3.84 -5.11
C ASP A 110 -7.03 -3.32 -4.00
N GLU A 111 -7.59 -2.53 -3.06
CA GLU A 111 -6.83 -1.99 -1.93
C GLU A 111 -6.82 -3.00 -0.78
N THR A 112 -5.64 -3.26 -0.21
CA THR A 112 -5.52 -4.13 0.94
C THR A 112 -6.17 -3.51 2.18
N ALA A 113 -6.59 -4.32 3.15
CA ALA A 113 -7.23 -3.82 4.36
C ALA A 113 -6.29 -2.89 5.16
N LEU A 114 -4.98 -3.16 5.16
CA LEU A 114 -3.99 -2.30 5.81
C LEU A 114 -3.83 -0.96 5.08
N ALA A 115 -3.71 -0.98 3.75
CA ALA A 115 -3.66 0.24 2.95
C ALA A 115 -4.93 1.08 3.13
N PHE A 116 -6.09 0.42 3.17
CA PHE A 116 -7.36 1.08 3.47
C PHE A 116 -7.34 1.71 4.86
N LEU A 117 -6.82 1.05 5.92
CA LEU A 117 -6.78 1.59 7.30
C LEU A 117 -6.01 2.91 7.41
N TYR A 118 -4.94 3.09 6.63
CA TYR A 118 -4.15 4.33 6.68
C TYR A 118 -4.92 5.57 6.25
N ARG A 119 -5.85 5.44 5.31
CA ARG A 119 -6.64 6.57 4.78
C ARG A 119 -7.65 7.17 5.78
N PRO A 120 -8.53 6.41 6.46
CA PRO A 120 -9.41 6.95 7.47
C PRO A 120 -8.62 7.43 8.69
N ASN A 121 -7.47 6.83 9.04
CA ASN A 121 -6.59 7.36 10.08
C ASN A 121 -6.11 8.78 9.73
N LEU A 122 -5.62 8.98 8.50
CA LEU A 122 -5.18 10.30 8.03
C LEU A 122 -6.36 11.29 7.94
N ALA A 123 -7.52 10.85 7.46
CA ALA A 123 -8.71 11.71 7.37
C ALA A 123 -9.23 12.11 8.75
N ALA A 124 -9.20 11.19 9.73
CA ALA A 124 -9.58 11.45 11.11
C ALA A 124 -8.69 12.52 11.74
N GLU A 125 -7.37 12.44 11.56
CA GLU A 125 -6.44 13.50 12.02
C GLU A 125 -6.73 14.85 11.38
N ARG A 126 -6.95 14.88 10.06
CA ARG A 126 -7.30 16.14 9.35
C ARG A 126 -8.64 16.72 9.79
N ALA A 127 -9.58 15.88 10.22
CA ALA A 127 -10.88 16.27 10.71
C ALA A 127 -10.91 16.54 12.24
N ASP A 128 -9.76 16.55 12.92
CA ASP A 128 -9.64 16.66 14.39
C ASP A 128 -10.52 15.62 15.16
N VAL A 129 -10.61 14.41 14.61
CA VAL A 129 -11.25 13.29 15.28
C VAL A 129 -10.23 12.72 16.27
N LYS A 130 -10.43 12.99 17.56
CA LYS A 130 -9.57 12.52 18.67
C LYS A 130 -9.63 11.00 18.93
N PHE A 131 -9.53 10.15 17.91
CA PHE A 131 -9.61 8.69 18.02
C PHE A 131 -8.41 8.07 18.75
N ARG A 132 -7.26 8.76 18.82
CA ARG A 132 -6.11 8.31 19.62
C ARG A 132 -6.32 8.53 21.12
N LYS A 133 -7.00 9.62 21.50
CA LYS A 133 -7.12 10.08 22.90
C LYS A 133 -8.43 9.66 23.57
N SER A 134 -9.52 9.55 22.83
CA SER A 134 -10.84 9.18 23.36
C SER A 134 -11.18 7.73 23.03
N GLU A 135 -11.42 6.91 24.05
CA GLU A 135 -11.86 5.53 23.86
C GLU A 135 -13.14 5.45 23.04
N ARG A 136 -14.17 6.23 23.38
CA ARG A 136 -15.43 6.30 22.63
C ARG A 136 -15.19 6.59 21.14
N ARG A 137 -14.38 7.60 20.82
CA ARG A 137 -14.08 7.96 19.42
C ARG A 137 -13.24 6.89 18.74
N ARG A 138 -12.31 6.26 19.45
CA ARG A 138 -11.50 5.14 18.94
C ARG A 138 -12.35 3.95 18.57
N THR A 139 -13.24 3.52 19.47
CA THR A 139 -14.16 2.41 19.22
C THR A 139 -15.06 2.70 18.02
N GLN A 140 -15.59 3.92 17.91
CA GLN A 140 -16.40 4.31 16.75
C GLN A 140 -15.58 4.29 15.46
N HIS A 141 -14.35 4.79 15.49
CA HIS A 141 -13.44 4.81 14.36
C HIS A 141 -13.12 3.40 13.84
N ILE A 142 -12.73 2.50 14.75
CA ILE A 142 -12.42 1.10 14.43
C ILE A 142 -13.67 0.37 13.92
N LYS A 143 -14.84 0.55 14.56
CA LYS A 143 -16.11 -0.01 14.08
C LYS A 143 -16.46 0.47 12.67
N SER A 144 -16.24 1.76 12.39
CA SER A 144 -16.47 2.33 11.06
C SER A 144 -15.54 1.72 10.01
N PHE A 145 -14.26 1.53 10.33
CA PHE A 145 -13.30 0.85 9.46
C PHE A 145 -13.75 -0.58 9.15
N ILE A 146 -14.03 -1.38 10.18
CA ILE A 146 -14.44 -2.79 10.04
C ILE A 146 -15.73 -2.91 9.22
N LYS A 147 -16.70 -2.02 9.44
CA LYS A 147 -17.96 -1.99 8.68
C LYS A 147 -17.76 -1.77 7.18
N ASN A 148 -16.72 -1.03 6.81
CA ASN A 148 -16.44 -0.67 5.42
C ASN A 148 -15.53 -1.67 4.69
N LEU A 149 -15.04 -2.73 5.35
CA LEU A 149 -14.25 -3.77 4.70
C LEU A 149 -15.07 -4.54 3.66
N THR A 150 -14.44 -4.82 2.51
CA THR A 150 -14.98 -5.65 1.42
C THR A 150 -14.83 -7.14 1.71
N ASP A 151 -13.75 -7.55 2.36
CA ASP A 151 -13.53 -8.92 2.81
C ASP A 151 -14.43 -9.26 4.01
N MET A 152 -15.46 -10.06 3.75
CA MET A 152 -16.45 -10.47 4.75
C MET A 152 -15.87 -11.41 5.82
N SER A 153 -14.86 -12.21 5.47
CA SER A 153 -14.21 -13.14 6.40
C SER A 153 -13.35 -12.36 7.40
N LEU A 154 -12.48 -11.48 6.91
CA LEU A 154 -11.67 -10.58 7.72
C LEU A 154 -12.55 -9.67 8.59
N ARG A 155 -13.62 -9.13 8.02
CA ARG A 155 -14.59 -8.33 8.76
C ARG A 155 -15.16 -9.09 9.95
N SER A 156 -15.57 -10.34 9.77
CA SER A 156 -16.14 -11.16 10.85
C SER A 156 -15.10 -11.45 11.94
N THR A 157 -13.87 -11.78 11.56
CA THR A 157 -12.74 -11.99 12.48
C THR A 157 -12.42 -10.73 13.29
N LEU A 158 -12.40 -9.56 12.67
CA LEU A 158 -12.12 -8.32 13.38
C LEU A 158 -13.29 -7.86 14.28
N GLN A 159 -14.54 -8.23 13.95
CA GLN A 159 -15.71 -7.91 14.78
C GLN A 159 -15.74 -8.65 16.11
N SER A 160 -15.17 -9.86 16.18
CA SER A 160 -15.10 -10.64 17.42
C SER A 160 -13.99 -10.17 18.35
N GLN A 161 -13.05 -9.35 17.87
CA GLN A 161 -11.91 -8.87 18.64
C GLN A 161 -12.15 -7.47 19.22
N ARG A 162 -11.58 -7.22 20.39
CA ARG A 162 -11.55 -5.88 21.01
C ARG A 162 -10.18 -5.24 20.80
N PHE A 163 -10.19 -4.04 20.23
CA PHE A 163 -8.97 -3.26 20.00
C PHE A 163 -8.91 -2.05 20.94
N TYR A 164 -7.90 -2.01 21.81
CA TYR A 164 -7.69 -0.89 22.74
C TYR A 164 -6.82 0.21 22.13
N LYS A 165 -6.03 -0.09 21.11
CA LYS A 165 -5.29 0.89 20.30
C LYS A 165 -5.47 0.59 18.81
N VAL A 166 -5.35 1.62 17.98
CA VAL A 166 -5.34 1.44 16.52
C VAL A 166 -4.08 0.71 16.05
N SER A 167 -2.98 0.79 16.79
CA SER A 167 -1.77 0.01 16.55
C SER A 167 -1.99 -1.50 16.67
N ASP A 168 -2.89 -1.93 17.56
CA ASP A 168 -3.18 -3.36 17.76
C ASP A 168 -3.92 -3.91 16.53
N LEU A 169 -4.88 -3.13 16.01
CA LEU A 169 -5.57 -3.43 14.75
C LEU A 169 -4.58 -3.46 13.57
N GLU A 170 -3.69 -2.46 13.48
CA GLU A 170 -2.67 -2.40 12.43
C GLU A 170 -1.75 -3.64 12.47
N TYR A 171 -1.35 -4.08 13.66
CA TYR A 171 -0.54 -5.28 13.85
C TYR A 171 -1.25 -6.54 13.33
N VAL A 172 -2.52 -6.74 13.70
CA VAL A 172 -3.32 -7.87 13.23
C VAL A 172 -3.45 -7.87 11.71
N LEU A 173 -3.69 -6.71 11.10
CA LEU A 173 -3.78 -6.58 9.64
C LEU A 173 -2.45 -6.93 8.94
N LYS A 174 -1.31 -6.49 9.49
CA LYS A 174 0.02 -6.86 8.97
C LYS A 174 0.24 -8.37 9.00
N GLN A 175 -0.08 -9.03 10.13
CA GLN A 175 0.04 -10.49 10.24
C GLN A 175 -0.84 -11.21 9.21
N GLN A 176 -2.06 -10.73 8.98
CA GLN A 176 -2.95 -11.33 7.98
C GLN A 176 -2.40 -11.19 6.56
N GLU A 177 -1.86 -10.01 6.20
CA GLU A 177 -1.25 -9.80 4.89
C GLU A 177 -0.01 -10.70 4.68
N ASP A 178 0.83 -10.86 5.71
CA ASP A 178 1.98 -11.76 5.68
C ASP A 178 1.58 -13.23 5.48
N VAL A 179 0.53 -13.69 6.17
CA VAL A 179 0.00 -15.05 6.01
C VAL A 179 -0.56 -15.26 4.61
N ASN A 180 -1.32 -14.28 4.09
CA ASN A 180 -1.88 -14.34 2.74
C ASN A 180 -0.76 -14.37 1.68
N ALA A 181 0.30 -13.58 1.86
CA ALA A 181 1.46 -13.59 0.98
C ALA A 181 2.17 -14.97 1.00
N ARG A 182 2.39 -15.56 2.19
CA ARG A 182 3.02 -16.88 2.33
C ARG A 182 2.17 -18.00 1.73
N GLY A 183 0.85 -17.95 1.89
CA GLY A 183 -0.07 -18.91 1.27
C GLY A 183 -0.05 -18.87 -0.26
N SER A 184 0.19 -17.69 -0.86
CA SER A 184 0.36 -17.51 -2.31
C SER A 184 1.62 -18.17 -2.88
N TYR A 185 2.67 -18.39 -2.09
CA TYR A 185 3.87 -19.12 -2.52
C TYR A 185 3.76 -20.64 -2.31
N SER A 186 2.77 -21.08 -1.54
CA SER A 186 2.61 -22.49 -1.14
C SER A 186 1.78 -23.33 -2.12
N THR A 187 1.33 -22.75 -3.24
CA THR A 187 0.64 -23.45 -4.34
C THR A 187 1.57 -24.15 -5.33
N ARG A 188 2.89 -24.16 -5.12
CA ARG A 188 3.77 -25.08 -5.86
C ARG A 188 3.62 -26.47 -5.24
N PRO A 189 3.07 -27.48 -5.96
CA PRO A 189 3.04 -28.84 -5.45
C PRO A 189 4.47 -29.28 -5.10
N PRO A 190 4.69 -30.04 -4.01
CA PRO A 190 6.00 -30.65 -3.80
C PRO A 190 6.36 -31.44 -5.06
N PRO A 191 7.61 -31.36 -5.57
CA PRO A 191 8.01 -32.15 -6.72
C PRO A 191 7.72 -33.61 -6.40
N ASN A 192 6.94 -34.23 -7.29
CA ASN A 192 6.56 -35.62 -7.21
C ASN A 192 7.85 -36.43 -7.06
N ARG A 193 8.15 -36.92 -5.85
CA ARG A 193 9.22 -37.89 -5.67
C ARG A 193 8.64 -39.19 -6.21
N ASP A 194 8.83 -39.41 -7.51
CA ASP A 194 8.54 -40.68 -8.15
C ASP A 194 9.32 -41.78 -7.42
N PHE A 195 8.64 -42.43 -6.47
CA PHE A 195 9.12 -43.63 -5.81
C PHE A 195 9.04 -44.75 -6.85
N ARG A 196 10.03 -44.77 -7.75
CA ARG A 196 10.20 -45.81 -8.75
C ARG A 196 10.72 -47.05 -8.02
N ALA A 197 9.80 -47.88 -7.57
CA ALA A 197 10.11 -49.26 -7.19
C ALA A 197 10.49 -50.02 -8.46
N ASP A 198 11.78 -50.16 -8.71
CA ASP A 198 12.30 -51.02 -9.78
C ASP A 198 11.98 -52.48 -9.45
N ASN A 199 10.96 -53.02 -10.11
CA ASN A 199 10.65 -54.44 -10.12
C ASN A 199 11.74 -55.18 -10.91
N VAL A 200 12.74 -55.75 -10.23
CA VAL A 200 13.67 -56.70 -10.84
C VAL A 200 13.00 -58.08 -10.91
N ALA A 201 13.00 -58.63 -12.13
CA ALA A 201 12.29 -59.85 -12.50
C ALA A 201 12.72 -61.10 -11.71
N ARG A 202 11.71 -61.90 -11.36
CA ARG A 202 11.85 -63.29 -10.91
C ARG A 202 12.35 -64.14 -12.08
N GLY A 203 13.53 -64.73 -11.98
CA GLY A 203 14.00 -65.73 -12.93
C GLY A 203 15.29 -66.43 -12.51
N GLY A 204 15.21 -67.75 -12.27
CA GLY A 204 16.35 -68.65 -12.41
C GLY A 204 16.89 -69.29 -11.14
N ILE A 205 16.38 -70.50 -10.84
CA ILE A 205 16.96 -71.50 -9.94
C ILE A 205 18.39 -71.87 -10.39
N ARG A 206 19.33 -72.03 -9.43
CA ARG A 206 20.32 -73.12 -9.42
C ARG A 206 20.99 -73.28 -8.05
N GLN A 207 20.87 -74.50 -7.52
CA GLN A 207 21.52 -75.02 -6.33
C GLN A 207 23.05 -75.05 -6.49
N ARG A 208 23.79 -74.76 -5.41
CA ARG A 208 25.00 -75.54 -5.09
C ARG A 208 25.33 -75.44 -3.60
N ASN A 209 25.30 -76.59 -2.94
CA ASN A 209 25.86 -76.87 -1.62
C ASN A 209 27.29 -76.34 -1.47
N SER A 210 27.61 -75.85 -0.28
CA SER A 210 28.74 -76.42 0.48
C SER A 210 28.55 -76.19 1.98
N ASN A 211 28.57 -77.31 2.71
CA ASN A 211 28.54 -77.41 4.15
C ASN A 211 29.73 -76.71 4.81
N ARG A 212 29.51 -76.04 5.95
CA ARG A 212 30.44 -76.12 7.10
C ARG A 212 29.75 -75.76 8.42
N ALA A 213 29.67 -76.77 9.29
CA ALA A 213 29.41 -76.73 10.74
C ALA A 213 30.54 -75.96 11.48
N TYR A 214 30.39 -75.41 12.68
CA TYR A 214 30.08 -76.06 13.97
C TYR A 214 29.77 -75.00 15.06
N VAL A 215 28.85 -75.33 15.99
CA VAL A 215 28.92 -75.22 17.49
C VAL A 215 29.05 -73.83 18.11
N ALA A 216 27.97 -73.36 18.76
CA ALA A 216 27.71 -73.33 20.22
C ALA A 216 28.38 -72.11 20.89
N GLN A 217 27.84 -71.46 21.92
CA GLN A 217 27.19 -72.02 23.09
C GLN A 217 26.63 -70.87 23.96
N ASP A 218 25.45 -71.10 24.55
CA ASP A 218 24.94 -70.72 25.89
C ASP A 218 24.97 -69.23 26.31
N ASP A 219 23.79 -68.61 26.57
CA ASP A 219 23.06 -68.55 27.87
C ASP A 219 23.52 -67.32 28.68
N GLU A 220 22.75 -66.52 29.42
CA GLU A 220 21.38 -66.48 29.94
C GLU A 220 21.01 -64.97 30.05
N ASP A 221 19.74 -64.57 29.88
CA ASP A 221 18.78 -64.13 30.92
C ASP A 221 19.40 -63.38 32.12
N VAL A 222 18.92 -62.23 32.62
CA VAL A 222 17.58 -61.85 33.11
C VAL A 222 17.61 -60.31 33.30
N ASN A 223 16.66 -59.54 32.77
CA ASN A 223 15.48 -58.96 33.45
C ASN A 223 15.69 -58.43 34.88
N VAL A 224 15.25 -57.19 35.16
CA VAL A 224 14.19 -56.83 36.15
C VAL A 224 14.18 -55.30 36.39
N GLU A 225 12.99 -54.72 36.21
CA GLU A 225 12.54 -53.39 36.65
C GLU A 225 12.62 -53.19 38.17
N GLN A 226 12.78 -51.96 38.66
CA GLN A 226 11.79 -51.40 39.61
C GLN A 226 11.94 -49.90 39.91
N SER A 227 10.77 -49.30 40.15
CA SER A 227 10.42 -47.94 40.51
C SER A 227 10.63 -47.59 42.00
N ALA A 228 10.78 -46.30 42.32
CA ALA A 228 10.22 -45.58 43.50
C ALA A 228 10.48 -44.06 43.31
N GLN A 229 9.55 -43.10 43.26
CA GLN A 229 8.57 -42.56 44.23
C GLN A 229 9.14 -41.63 45.34
N ILE A 230 8.47 -40.46 45.52
CA ILE A 230 8.38 -39.56 46.72
C ILE A 230 9.55 -38.53 46.81
N GLU A 231 9.41 -37.22 47.12
CA GLU A 231 8.54 -36.47 48.05
C GLU A 231 8.47 -34.96 47.71
N GLN A 232 7.45 -34.30 48.27
CA GLN A 232 7.26 -32.85 48.45
C GLN A 232 8.35 -32.22 49.33
N ASP A 233 8.61 -30.92 49.17
CA ASP A 233 8.58 -30.03 50.34
C ASP A 233 8.30 -28.56 49.99
N VAL A 234 7.74 -27.88 50.97
CA VAL A 234 7.21 -26.52 51.00
C VAL A 234 8.24 -25.55 51.58
N ASP A 235 8.35 -24.35 51.01
CA ASP A 235 8.45 -23.07 51.73
C ASP A 235 8.15 -21.90 50.77
#